data_AF-A0A1X7R4I2-F1
#
_entry.id   AF-A0A1X7R4I2-F1
#
_cell.length_a   1.000
_cell.length_b   1.000
_cell.length_c   1.000
_cell.angle_alpha   90.00
_cell.angle_beta   90.00
_cell.angle_gamma   90.00
#
_symmetry.space_group_name_H-M   'P 1'
#
loop_
_entity.id
_entity.type
_entity.pdbx_description
1 polymer ?
#
loop_
_entity_poly.entity_id
_entity_poly.type
_entity_poly.pdbx_seq_one_letter_code
_entity_poly.pdbx_strand_id
1 'polypeptide(L)'
;MDALEARLQFIQVLKSLPKTLNLSKNITTTSTHGTPNTIKSVGNSSSSNSDNPQDPTVFYMKHYLQHYEDFQQCMLDTMSKMDPLDRLYILIYYSKIIHELYIHTIHVQNIEQATDTSIKSTVETVLYDHVILGLHTVCELACPKGDMKAFTNLPYCINFYDDLKFLFQNASHGTIDTELSLVQQHITELKQYREELFASFKQNGILTSEPFDNKNQTTKNNTNSSEVQVVLNRMEMDRDRHKKLKEQNWQINRTQNATTTNAISNEMLAPIEFEQLWNTTPAFDIRDGHFAKQIQTIANESYALE
;
A
#
# COMPACT_ATOMS: atom_id res chain seq x y z
N MET A 1 -21.62 8.84 -15.12
CA MET A 1 -21.84 9.39 -13.76
C MET A 1 -21.60 10.88 -13.86
N ASP A 2 -22.48 11.69 -13.30
CA ASP A 2 -22.30 13.14 -13.31
C ASP A 2 -21.07 13.53 -12.47
N ALA A 3 -20.42 14.65 -12.79
CA ALA A 3 -19.18 15.08 -12.14
C ALA A 3 -19.38 15.31 -10.64
N LEU A 4 -20.48 15.97 -10.24
CA LEU A 4 -20.78 16.20 -8.83
C LEU A 4 -21.02 14.89 -8.06
N GLU A 5 -21.75 13.96 -8.68
CA GLU A 5 -22.03 12.65 -8.08
C GLU A 5 -20.73 11.85 -7.91
N ALA A 6 -19.89 11.81 -8.95
CA ALA A 6 -18.59 11.13 -8.94
C ALA A 6 -17.68 11.68 -7.84
N ARG A 7 -17.62 13.01 -7.71
CA ARG A 7 -16.87 13.70 -6.67
C ARG A 7 -17.31 13.30 -5.26
N LEU A 8 -18.61 13.34 -5.00
CA LEU A 8 -19.17 13.03 -3.67
C LEU A 8 -18.93 11.56 -3.29
N GLN A 9 -19.09 10.64 -4.25
CA GLN A 9 -18.77 9.23 -4.04
C GLN A 9 -17.27 9.03 -3.82
N PHE A 10 -16.41 9.72 -4.57
CA PHE A 10 -14.96 9.64 -4.39
C PHE A 10 -14.53 10.12 -2.99
N ILE A 11 -15.11 11.20 -2.48
CA ILE A 11 -14.86 11.68 -1.10
C ILE A 11 -15.27 10.62 -0.07
N GLN A 12 -16.35 9.88 -0.29
CA GLN A 12 -16.76 8.78 0.58
C GLN A 12 -15.77 7.60 0.52
N VAL A 13 -15.24 7.30 -0.67
CA VAL A 13 -14.15 6.32 -0.84
C VAL A 13 -12.94 6.75 0.00
N LEU A 14 -12.49 8.00 -0.14
CA LEU A 14 -11.35 8.54 0.62
C LEU A 14 -11.56 8.44 2.14
N LYS A 15 -12.75 8.78 2.64
CA LYS A 15 -13.09 8.68 4.07
C LYS A 15 -13.16 7.25 4.61
N SER A 16 -13.41 6.27 3.73
CA SER A 16 -13.52 4.85 4.11
C SER A 16 -12.21 4.06 3.94
N LEU A 17 -11.17 4.69 3.39
CA LEU A 17 -9.85 4.08 3.15
C LEU A 17 -9.26 3.32 4.36
N PRO A 18 -9.32 3.81 5.61
CA PRO A 18 -8.79 3.07 6.76
C PRO A 18 -9.41 1.68 6.90
N LYS A 19 -10.70 1.55 6.53
CA LYS A 19 -11.44 0.29 6.57
C LYS A 19 -11.20 -0.56 5.33
N THR A 20 -11.16 0.04 4.14
CA THR A 20 -11.20 -0.71 2.87
C THR A 20 -9.82 -1.10 2.32
N LEU A 21 -8.78 -0.27 2.52
CA LEU A 21 -7.44 -0.53 1.96
C LEU A 21 -6.82 -1.84 2.42
N ASN A 22 -7.09 -2.21 3.67
CA ASN A 22 -6.53 -3.40 4.29
C ASN A 22 -7.23 -4.68 3.83
N LEU A 23 -8.41 -4.62 3.21
CA LEU A 23 -9.14 -5.80 2.73
C LEU A 23 -8.80 -6.18 1.28
N SER A 24 -8.23 -5.24 0.51
CA SER A 24 -8.09 -5.40 -0.95
C SER A 24 -6.94 -6.32 -1.41
N LYS A 25 -6.04 -6.76 -0.52
CA LYS A 25 -4.91 -7.64 -0.90
C LYS A 25 -5.29 -9.12 -1.11
N ASN A 26 -6.57 -9.47 -1.09
CA ASN A 26 -7.04 -10.85 -1.32
C ASN A 26 -7.14 -11.26 -2.81
N ILE A 27 -6.80 -10.39 -3.78
CA ILE A 27 -7.01 -10.70 -5.22
C ILE A 27 -5.75 -10.58 -6.11
N THR A 28 -4.66 -9.97 -5.68
CA THR A 28 -3.48 -9.81 -6.57
C THR A 28 -2.44 -10.91 -6.35
N THR A 29 -2.72 -12.11 -6.84
CA THR A 29 -1.64 -12.94 -7.39
C THR A 29 -1.13 -12.24 -8.64
N THR A 30 0.15 -11.88 -8.64
CA THR A 30 0.93 -11.46 -9.80
C THR A 30 0.62 -12.33 -11.02
N SER A 31 -0.10 -11.79 -12.01
CA SER A 31 -0.12 -12.32 -13.38
C SER A 31 0.61 -11.35 -14.29
N THR A 32 1.92 -11.56 -14.43
CA THR A 32 2.65 -11.10 -15.61
C THR A 32 2.16 -11.90 -16.81
N HIS A 33 1.66 -11.19 -17.82
CA HIS A 33 1.29 -11.64 -19.16
C HIS A 33 0.02 -12.50 -19.35
N GLY A 34 -0.88 -12.01 -20.20
CA GLY A 34 -1.71 -12.84 -21.08
C GLY A 34 -3.23 -12.78 -20.89
N THR A 35 -3.86 -11.89 -21.67
CA THR A 35 -5.26 -11.90 -22.18
C THR A 35 -6.47 -12.01 -21.21
N PRO A 36 -7.55 -11.24 -21.48
CA PRO A 36 -8.73 -11.24 -20.64
C PRO A 36 -9.61 -12.45 -20.98
N ASN A 37 -9.81 -13.36 -20.04
CA ASN A 37 -10.96 -14.24 -20.10
C ASN A 37 -11.56 -14.49 -18.72
N THR A 38 -12.84 -14.14 -18.65
CA THR A 38 -13.85 -14.45 -17.66
C THR A 38 -13.67 -15.84 -17.05
N ILE A 39 -13.13 -15.93 -15.83
CA ILE A 39 -13.21 -17.15 -15.02
C ILE A 39 -14.20 -16.90 -13.89
N LYS A 40 -15.39 -17.48 -14.09
CA LYS A 40 -16.41 -17.68 -13.06
C LYS A 40 -15.80 -18.51 -11.93
N SER A 41 -15.79 -17.94 -10.73
CA SER A 41 -15.66 -18.69 -9.49
C SER A 41 -16.84 -19.66 -9.38
N VAL A 42 -16.52 -20.96 -9.39
CA VAL A 42 -17.44 -22.03 -8.99
C VAL A 42 -17.40 -22.10 -7.47
N GLY A 43 -18.47 -21.59 -6.87
CA GLY A 43 -18.74 -21.63 -5.43
C GLY A 43 -20.20 -21.29 -5.20
N ASN A 44 -21.07 -22.28 -5.41
CA ASN A 44 -22.52 -22.18 -5.22
C ASN A 44 -22.86 -21.83 -3.76
N SER A 45 -23.39 -20.63 -3.52
CA SER A 45 -24.45 -20.41 -2.54
C SER A 45 -25.20 -19.11 -2.89
N SER A 46 -26.46 -19.29 -3.19
CA SER A 46 -27.43 -18.25 -3.53
C SER A 46 -28.03 -17.64 -2.25
N SER A 47 -27.71 -16.38 -1.96
CA SER A 47 -28.62 -15.45 -1.27
C SER A 47 -28.06 -14.01 -1.28
N SER A 48 -28.77 -13.13 -1.98
CA SER A 48 -28.98 -11.69 -1.75
C SER A 48 -28.13 -10.90 -0.74
N ASN A 49 -27.58 -9.76 -1.23
CA ASN A 49 -27.26 -8.51 -0.52
C ASN A 49 -26.40 -8.57 0.76
N SER A 50 -25.11 -8.22 0.65
CA SER A 50 -24.39 -7.23 1.49
C SER A 50 -22.86 -7.38 1.36
N ASP A 51 -22.18 -6.23 1.23
CA ASP A 51 -20.86 -5.94 1.81
C ASP A 51 -19.71 -6.90 1.54
N ASN A 52 -19.37 -7.10 0.26
CA ASN A 52 -17.96 -7.32 -0.07
C ASN A 52 -17.33 -5.93 -0.25
N PRO A 53 -16.39 -5.49 0.61
CA PRO A 53 -15.75 -4.19 0.43
C PRO A 53 -14.87 -4.28 -0.81
N GLN A 54 -15.43 -3.78 -1.91
CA GLN A 54 -14.77 -3.69 -3.20
C GLN A 54 -13.49 -2.87 -3.05
N ASP A 55 -12.40 -3.29 -3.72
CA ASP A 55 -11.14 -2.56 -3.69
C ASP A 55 -11.38 -1.08 -4.04
N PRO A 56 -11.01 -0.12 -3.16
CA PRO A 56 -11.23 1.30 -3.44
C PRO A 56 -10.53 1.78 -4.72
N THR A 57 -9.53 1.06 -5.24
CA THR A 57 -8.87 1.40 -6.51
C THR A 57 -9.79 1.22 -7.71
N VAL A 58 -10.72 0.26 -7.66
CA VAL A 58 -11.63 -0.05 -8.76
C VAL A 58 -12.54 1.14 -9.08
N PHE A 59 -12.97 1.87 -8.05
CA PHE A 59 -13.79 3.07 -8.25
C PHE A 59 -13.01 4.14 -9.04
N TYR A 60 -11.75 4.39 -8.67
CA TYR A 60 -10.89 5.33 -9.39
C TYR A 60 -10.68 4.86 -10.84
N MET A 61 -10.28 3.61 -11.04
CA MET A 61 -9.98 3.06 -12.37
C MET A 61 -11.20 3.06 -13.32
N LYS A 62 -12.42 3.01 -12.78
CA LYS A 62 -13.65 3.08 -13.57
C LYS A 62 -13.99 4.48 -14.07
N HIS A 63 -13.60 5.52 -13.33
CA HIS A 63 -14.10 6.88 -13.53
C HIS A 63 -13.02 7.93 -13.80
N TYR A 64 -11.73 7.61 -13.64
CA TYR A 64 -10.65 8.58 -13.77
C TYR A 64 -10.60 9.25 -15.14
N LEU A 65 -10.85 8.54 -16.26
CA LEU A 65 -10.78 9.12 -17.60
C LEU A 65 -11.68 10.36 -17.79
N GLN A 66 -12.76 10.46 -17.04
CA GLN A 66 -13.72 11.57 -17.13
C GLN A 66 -13.50 12.65 -16.07
N HIS A 67 -12.89 12.30 -14.93
CA HIS A 67 -12.91 13.12 -13.71
C HIS A 67 -11.55 13.21 -13.00
N TYR A 68 -10.43 12.86 -13.64
CA TYR A 68 -9.11 12.76 -13.00
C TYR A 68 -8.65 14.07 -12.35
N GLU A 69 -8.93 15.23 -12.97
CA GLU A 69 -8.58 16.54 -12.40
C GLU A 69 -9.32 16.82 -11.10
N ASP A 70 -10.64 16.61 -11.10
CA ASP A 70 -11.48 16.82 -9.91
C ASP A 70 -11.16 15.78 -8.82
N PHE A 71 -10.84 14.54 -9.20
CA PHE A 71 -10.38 13.52 -8.25
C PHE A 71 -9.05 13.89 -7.60
N GLN A 72 -8.07 14.37 -8.37
CA GLN A 72 -6.79 14.83 -7.83
C GLN A 72 -7.00 15.99 -6.86
N GLN A 73 -7.78 17.01 -7.24
CA GLN A 73 -8.08 18.15 -6.37
C GLN A 73 -8.81 17.70 -5.09
N CYS A 74 -9.81 16.82 -5.22
CA CYS A 74 -10.56 16.31 -4.07
C CYS A 74 -9.69 15.49 -3.12
N MET A 75 -8.73 14.75 -3.66
CA MET A 75 -7.80 13.98 -2.86
C MET A 75 -6.92 14.91 -2.02
N LEU A 76 -6.32 15.94 -2.63
CA LEU A 76 -5.48 16.91 -1.93
C LEU A 76 -6.28 17.75 -0.92
N ASP A 77 -7.49 18.19 -1.30
CA ASP A 77 -8.41 18.93 -0.42
C ASP A 77 -8.87 18.10 0.78
N THR A 78 -9.06 16.80 0.59
CA THR A 78 -9.46 15.90 1.68
C THR A 78 -8.26 15.61 2.57
N MET A 79 -7.10 15.34 1.99
CA MET A 79 -5.86 15.05 2.71
C MET A 79 -5.42 16.21 3.60
N SER A 80 -5.48 17.45 3.10
CA SER A 80 -5.14 18.65 3.87
C SER A 80 -6.04 18.86 5.10
N LYS A 81 -7.30 18.40 5.06
CA LYS A 81 -8.28 18.48 6.15
C LYS A 81 -8.17 17.34 7.18
N MET A 82 -7.47 16.26 6.84
CA MET A 82 -7.30 15.09 7.72
C MET A 82 -6.17 15.31 8.72
N ASP A 83 -6.23 14.57 9.84
CA ASP A 83 -5.10 14.49 10.76
C ASP A 83 -3.88 13.87 10.05
N PRO A 84 -2.66 14.39 10.25
CA PRO A 84 -1.43 13.86 9.66
C PRO A 84 -1.24 12.35 9.81
N LEU A 85 -1.68 11.72 10.91
CA LEU A 85 -1.60 10.27 11.07
C LEU A 85 -2.52 9.51 10.11
N ASP A 86 -3.70 10.06 9.79
CA ASP A 86 -4.67 9.46 8.88
C ASP A 86 -4.35 9.72 7.40
N ARG A 87 -3.54 10.75 7.10
CA ARG A 87 -3.10 11.04 5.72
C ARG A 87 -2.28 9.90 5.10
N LEU A 88 -1.70 9.02 5.92
CA LEU A 88 -1.00 7.82 5.47
C LEU A 88 -1.88 6.90 4.59
N TYR A 89 -3.19 6.83 4.84
CA TYR A 89 -4.08 6.00 4.02
C TYR A 89 -4.20 6.53 2.60
N ILE A 90 -4.23 7.85 2.44
CA ILE A 90 -4.24 8.48 1.12
C ILE A 90 -2.92 8.21 0.41
N LEU A 91 -1.77 8.30 1.09
CA LEU A 91 -0.46 7.95 0.51
C LEU A 91 -0.42 6.50 -0.01
N ILE A 92 -0.91 5.54 0.79
CA ILE A 92 -0.95 4.13 0.39
C ILE A 92 -1.93 3.92 -0.77
N TYR A 93 -3.09 4.57 -0.74
CA TYR A 93 -4.05 4.52 -1.84
C TYR A 93 -3.47 5.11 -3.12
N TYR A 94 -2.74 6.21 -3.01
CA TYR A 94 -2.07 6.89 -4.11
C TYR A 94 -1.03 5.99 -4.77
N SER A 95 -0.21 5.30 -3.97
CA SER A 95 0.72 4.27 -4.44
C SER A 95 0.00 3.21 -5.27
N LYS A 96 -1.11 2.66 -4.77
CA LYS A 96 -1.90 1.67 -5.51
C LYS A 96 -2.45 2.24 -6.84
N ILE A 97 -2.93 3.48 -6.85
CA ILE A 97 -3.38 4.15 -8.08
C ILE A 97 -2.23 4.26 -9.09
N ILE A 98 -1.04 4.66 -8.66
CA ILE A 98 0.14 4.77 -9.54
C ILE A 98 0.48 3.40 -10.14
N HIS A 99 0.52 2.34 -9.32
CA HIS A 99 0.79 0.98 -9.81
C HIS A 99 -0.23 0.53 -10.85
N GLU A 100 -1.53 0.68 -10.57
CA GLU A 100 -2.61 0.28 -11.47
C GLU A 100 -2.60 1.10 -12.78
N LEU A 101 -2.37 2.42 -12.71
CA LEU A 101 -2.24 3.27 -13.89
C LEU A 101 -0.99 2.90 -14.71
N TYR A 102 0.14 2.61 -14.07
CA TYR A 102 1.36 2.21 -14.76
C TYR A 102 1.19 0.89 -15.51
N ILE A 103 0.58 -0.11 -14.86
CA ILE A 103 0.23 -1.39 -15.49
C ILE A 103 -0.72 -1.16 -16.68
N HIS A 104 -1.72 -0.30 -16.50
CA HIS A 104 -2.66 0.05 -17.57
C HIS A 104 -1.95 0.72 -18.76
N THR A 105 -1.00 1.64 -18.51
CA THR A 105 -0.18 2.27 -19.54
C THR A 105 0.62 1.24 -20.33
N ILE A 106 1.31 0.30 -19.66
CA ILE A 106 2.07 -0.77 -20.33
C ILE A 106 1.13 -1.65 -21.16
N HIS A 107 -0.03 -2.01 -20.63
CA HIS A 107 -1.01 -2.82 -21.35
C HIS A 107 -1.51 -2.13 -22.63
N VAL A 108 -1.84 -0.85 -22.55
CA VAL A 108 -2.28 -0.05 -23.70
C VAL A 108 -1.16 0.10 -24.73
N GLN A 109 0.10 0.21 -24.29
CA GLN A 109 1.26 0.30 -25.19
C GLN A 109 1.52 -1.01 -25.96
N ASN A 110 1.28 -2.17 -25.36
CA ASN A 110 1.54 -3.48 -25.97
C ASN A 110 0.44 -3.93 -26.96
N ILE A 111 -0.74 -3.30 -26.95
CA ILE A 111 -1.82 -3.60 -27.90
C ILE A 111 -1.55 -2.80 -29.18
N GLU A 112 -0.67 -3.32 -30.05
CA GLU A 112 -0.23 -2.69 -31.31
C GLU A 112 -1.33 -2.57 -32.39
N GLN A 113 -2.53 -3.10 -32.17
CA GLN A 113 -3.62 -3.02 -33.13
C GLN A 113 -4.70 -2.03 -32.68
N ALA A 114 -4.59 -0.82 -33.24
CA ALA A 114 -5.66 0.11 -33.61
C ALA A 114 -6.95 0.06 -32.78
N THR A 115 -7.23 1.13 -32.03
CA THR A 115 -8.58 1.77 -32.06
C THR A 115 -8.68 3.13 -31.37
N ASP A 116 -7.79 3.52 -30.45
CA ASP A 116 -7.94 4.84 -29.80
C ASP A 116 -6.62 5.47 -29.34
N THR A 117 -5.93 6.17 -30.26
CA THR A 117 -4.77 7.02 -29.94
C THR A 117 -5.09 8.05 -28.85
N SER A 118 -6.36 8.46 -28.77
CA SER A 118 -6.91 9.35 -27.74
C SER A 118 -6.83 8.75 -26.32
N ILE A 119 -7.13 7.44 -26.17
CA ILE A 119 -7.08 6.79 -24.86
C ILE A 119 -5.64 6.66 -24.40
N LYS A 120 -4.72 6.26 -25.29
CA LYS A 120 -3.28 6.18 -24.96
C LYS A 120 -2.76 7.53 -24.46
N SER A 121 -3.02 8.62 -25.19
CA SER A 121 -2.58 9.95 -24.76
C SER A 121 -3.22 10.36 -23.44
N THR A 122 -4.51 10.07 -23.24
CA THR A 122 -5.20 10.42 -22.00
C THR A 122 -4.64 9.69 -20.79
N VAL A 123 -4.35 8.38 -20.89
CA VAL A 123 -3.79 7.59 -19.77
C VAL A 123 -2.38 8.07 -19.42
N GLU A 124 -1.54 8.34 -20.42
CA GLU A 124 -0.19 8.89 -20.21
C GLU A 124 -0.26 10.28 -19.58
N THR A 125 -1.17 11.15 -20.04
CA THR A 125 -1.42 12.46 -19.43
C THR A 125 -1.89 12.34 -17.98
N VAL A 126 -2.86 11.47 -17.67
CA VAL A 126 -3.30 11.27 -16.28
C VAL A 126 -2.14 10.82 -15.40
N LEU A 127 -1.36 9.83 -15.84
CA LEU A 127 -0.26 9.31 -15.06
C LEU A 127 0.84 10.37 -14.87
N TYR A 128 1.40 10.90 -15.95
CA TYR A 128 2.60 11.73 -15.88
C TYR A 128 2.31 13.19 -15.55
N ASP A 129 1.25 13.77 -16.12
CA ASP A 129 0.98 15.22 -16.01
C ASP A 129 0.11 15.56 -14.79
N HIS A 130 -0.63 14.59 -14.22
CA HIS A 130 -1.49 14.83 -13.06
C HIS A 130 -1.07 14.04 -11.82
N VAL A 131 -0.94 12.72 -11.92
CA VAL A 131 -0.67 11.87 -10.74
C VAL A 131 0.81 11.97 -10.33
N ILE A 132 1.75 11.83 -11.25
CA ILE A 132 3.17 11.95 -10.91
C ILE A 132 3.52 13.38 -10.51
N LEU A 133 2.96 14.40 -11.18
CA LEU A 133 3.17 15.80 -10.81
C LEU A 133 2.67 16.14 -9.39
N GLY A 134 1.69 15.38 -8.87
CA GLY A 134 1.20 15.53 -7.49
C GLY A 134 2.04 14.81 -6.43
N LEU A 135 3.06 14.06 -6.82
CA LEU A 135 3.76 13.10 -5.96
C LEU A 135 4.46 13.78 -4.78
N HIS A 136 5.24 14.84 -5.03
CA HIS A 136 5.89 15.60 -3.98
C HIS A 136 4.85 16.15 -2.98
N THR A 137 3.77 16.75 -3.48
CA THR A 137 2.71 17.34 -2.65
C THR A 137 2.03 16.31 -1.75
N VAL A 138 1.72 15.11 -2.27
CA VAL A 138 1.13 14.02 -1.46
C VAL A 138 2.11 13.57 -0.38
N CYS A 139 3.40 13.43 -0.70
CA CYS A 139 4.41 13.05 0.28
C CYS A 139 4.60 14.12 1.37
N GLU A 140 4.61 15.40 0.99
CA GLU A 140 4.68 16.53 1.91
C GLU A 140 3.46 16.60 2.83
N LEU A 141 2.26 16.39 2.31
CA LEU A 141 1.05 16.36 3.12
C LEU A 141 1.02 15.17 4.09
N ALA A 142 1.56 14.01 3.69
CA ALA A 142 1.60 12.80 4.52
C ALA A 142 2.62 12.90 5.66
N CYS A 143 3.74 13.58 5.42
CA CYS A 143 4.79 13.81 6.42
C CYS A 143 5.28 15.27 6.33
N PRO A 144 4.50 16.24 6.84
CA PRO A 144 4.86 17.65 6.79
C PRO A 144 6.05 17.96 7.68
N LYS A 145 6.86 18.94 7.27
CA LYS A 145 7.97 19.45 8.07
C LYS A 145 7.43 20.14 9.34
N GLY A 146 8.12 19.92 10.46
CA GLY A 146 7.77 20.54 11.75
C GLY A 146 6.65 19.85 12.52
N ASP A 147 5.96 18.85 11.95
CA ASP A 147 4.98 18.06 12.69
C ASP A 147 5.60 16.79 13.28
N MET A 148 5.82 16.79 14.59
CA MET A 148 6.44 15.68 15.30
C MET A 148 5.64 14.37 15.22
N LYS A 149 4.30 14.42 15.24
CA LYS A 149 3.48 13.20 15.14
C LYS A 149 3.56 12.58 13.75
N ALA A 150 3.73 13.41 12.71
CA ALA A 150 3.76 12.92 11.34
C ALA A 150 5.03 12.09 11.04
N PHE A 151 6.10 12.19 11.83
CA PHE A 151 7.30 11.34 11.65
C PHE A 151 7.00 9.85 11.79
N THR A 152 5.90 9.45 12.44
CA THR A 152 5.46 8.05 12.43
C THR A 152 5.14 7.55 11.01
N ASN A 153 4.89 8.44 10.05
CA ASN A 153 4.68 8.13 8.64
C ASN A 153 5.99 8.03 7.84
N LEU A 154 7.12 8.54 8.34
CA LEU A 154 8.38 8.61 7.60
C LEU A 154 8.85 7.25 7.04
N PRO A 155 8.81 6.12 7.78
CA PRO A 155 9.18 4.82 7.22
C PRO A 155 8.31 4.42 6.01
N TYR A 156 7.03 4.81 6.02
CA TYR A 156 6.11 4.54 4.92
C TYR A 156 6.38 5.44 3.71
N CYS A 157 6.77 6.71 3.92
CA CYS A 157 7.20 7.58 2.83
C CYS A 157 8.50 7.08 2.17
N ILE A 158 9.43 6.51 2.96
CA ILE A 158 10.65 5.89 2.44
C ILE A 158 10.31 4.68 1.57
N ASN A 159 9.52 3.74 2.10
CA ASN A 159 9.11 2.56 1.33
C ASN A 159 8.34 2.96 0.06
N PHE A 160 7.46 3.95 0.16
CA PHE A 160 6.75 4.50 -0.99
C PHE A 160 7.69 5.03 -2.08
N TYR A 161 8.73 5.79 -1.69
CA TYR A 161 9.74 6.27 -2.63
C TYR A 161 10.54 5.12 -3.26
N ASP A 162 10.99 4.14 -2.45
CA ASP A 162 11.77 3.00 -2.92
C ASP A 162 10.94 2.13 -3.89
N ASP A 163 9.66 1.90 -3.59
CA ASP A 163 8.71 1.17 -4.45
C ASP A 163 8.52 1.89 -5.78
N LEU A 164 8.34 3.22 -5.79
CA LEU A 164 8.19 3.99 -7.02
C LEU A 164 9.47 4.05 -7.85
N LYS A 165 10.63 4.17 -7.20
CA LYS A 165 11.93 4.13 -7.86
C LYS A 165 12.15 2.79 -8.56
N PHE A 166 11.75 1.70 -7.92
CA PHE A 166 11.77 0.37 -8.53
C PHE A 166 10.78 0.26 -9.69
N LEU A 167 9.54 0.75 -9.51
CA LEU A 167 8.50 0.72 -10.53
C LEU A 167 8.93 1.44 -11.82
N PHE A 168 9.55 2.60 -11.69
CA PHE A 168 9.96 3.45 -12.81
C PHE A 168 11.40 3.23 -13.27
N GLN A 169 12.10 2.19 -12.79
CA GLN A 169 13.50 1.96 -13.13
C GLN A 169 13.76 1.89 -14.65
N ASN A 170 12.76 1.44 -15.43
CA ASN A 170 12.85 1.30 -16.88
C ASN A 170 12.09 2.41 -17.65
N ALA A 171 11.47 3.36 -16.96
CA ALA A 171 10.70 4.44 -17.57
C ALA A 171 11.52 5.74 -17.58
N SER A 172 11.90 6.22 -18.77
CA SER A 172 12.55 7.52 -18.91
C SER A 172 11.51 8.61 -19.21
N HIS A 173 11.09 9.35 -18.19
CA HIS A 173 10.19 10.50 -18.34
C HIS A 173 10.63 11.63 -17.41
N GLY A 174 10.90 12.82 -17.96
CA GLY A 174 11.51 13.92 -17.20
C GLY A 174 10.71 14.36 -15.98
N THR A 175 9.37 14.27 -16.04
CA THR A 175 8.49 14.55 -14.89
C THR A 175 8.73 13.58 -13.72
N ILE A 176 8.95 12.29 -14.01
CA ILE A 176 9.21 11.27 -12.98
C ILE A 176 10.52 11.57 -12.26
N ASP A 177 11.59 11.83 -13.01
CA ASP A 177 12.91 12.11 -12.44
C ASP A 177 12.88 13.37 -11.57
N THR A 178 12.16 14.40 -12.02
CA THR A 178 12.01 15.66 -11.27
C THR A 178 11.25 15.43 -9.96
N GLU A 179 10.08 14.79 -10.02
CA GLU A 179 9.24 14.57 -8.85
C GLU A 179 9.87 13.59 -7.85
N LEU A 180 10.51 12.51 -8.33
CA LEU A 180 11.26 11.61 -7.47
C LEU A 180 12.44 12.31 -6.78
N SER A 181 13.11 13.24 -7.45
CA SER A 181 14.18 14.04 -6.86
C SER A 181 13.65 14.96 -5.74
N LEU A 182 12.50 15.61 -5.96
CA LEU A 182 11.84 16.43 -4.94
C LEU A 182 11.41 15.61 -3.72
N VAL A 183 10.81 14.43 -3.95
CA VAL A 183 10.44 13.50 -2.87
C VAL A 183 11.67 13.03 -2.10
N GLN A 184 12.75 12.68 -2.80
CA GLN A 184 14.01 12.26 -2.18
C GLN A 184 14.62 13.37 -1.33
N GLN A 185 14.60 14.62 -1.82
CA GLN A 185 15.05 15.78 -1.07
C GLN A 185 14.23 15.94 0.21
N HIS A 186 12.90 15.94 0.12
CA HIS A 186 12.01 16.06 1.28
C HIS A 186 12.25 14.95 2.32
N ILE A 187 12.38 13.69 1.88
CA ILE A 187 12.69 12.56 2.78
C ILE A 187 14.05 12.74 3.47
N THR A 188 15.05 13.26 2.76
CA THR A 188 16.39 13.49 3.31
C THR A 188 16.36 14.57 4.39
N GLU A 189 15.67 15.68 4.11
CA GLU A 189 15.47 16.76 5.08
C GLU A 189 14.72 16.28 6.33
N LEU A 190 13.69 15.44 6.18
CA LEU A 190 12.98 14.83 7.31
C LEU A 190 13.86 13.88 8.13
N LYS A 191 14.72 13.08 7.47
CA LYS A 191 15.67 12.20 8.17
C LYS A 191 16.65 13.00 9.02
N GLN A 192 17.23 14.06 8.43
CA GLN A 192 18.14 14.94 9.12
C GLN A 192 17.46 15.62 10.32
N TYR A 193 16.29 16.20 10.11
CA TYR A 193 15.53 16.85 11.19
C TYR A 193 15.18 15.86 12.32
N ARG A 194 14.79 14.63 11.99
CA ARG A 194 14.55 13.58 12.99
C ARG A 194 15.81 13.29 13.81
N GLU A 195 16.98 13.21 13.18
CA GLU A 195 18.25 12.97 13.87
C GLU A 195 18.64 14.13 14.78
N GLU A 196 18.46 15.38 14.32
CA GLU A 196 18.66 16.60 15.11
C GLU A 196 17.75 16.63 16.34
N LEU A 197 16.47 16.26 16.17
CA LEU A 197 15.51 16.13 17.27
C LEU A 197 15.95 15.08 18.30
N PHE A 198 16.38 13.89 17.84
CA PHE A 198 16.87 12.85 18.74
C PHE A 198 18.15 13.28 19.47
N ALA A 199 19.05 14.01 18.80
CA ALA A 199 20.26 14.55 19.42
C ALA A 199 19.92 15.58 20.50
N SER A 200 19.01 16.52 20.20
CA SER A 200 18.52 17.52 21.15
C SER A 200 17.83 16.86 22.35
N PHE A 201 17.01 15.84 22.13
CA PHE A 201 16.38 15.08 23.21
C PHE A 201 17.39 14.40 24.12
N LYS A 202 18.44 13.79 23.56
CA LYS A 202 19.52 13.17 24.35
C LYS A 202 20.25 14.19 25.22
N GLN A 203 20.42 15.42 24.73
CA GLN A 203 21.14 16.47 25.44
C GLN A 203 20.29 17.18 26.49
N ASN A 204 19.03 17.47 26.17
CA ASN A 204 18.17 18.35 26.96
C ASN A 204 17.10 17.60 27.77
N GLY A 205 16.89 16.30 27.52
CA GLY A 205 15.89 15.46 28.17
C GLY A 205 14.43 15.81 27.84
N ILE A 206 14.19 16.90 27.11
CA ILE A 206 12.87 17.41 26.72
C ILE A 206 12.93 17.79 25.24
N LEU A 207 11.95 17.35 24.47
CA LEU A 207 11.71 17.82 23.11
C LEU A 207 10.89 19.11 23.18
N THR A 208 11.51 20.26 22.95
CA THR A 208 10.79 21.50 22.69
C THR A 208 10.52 21.57 21.19
N SER A 209 9.27 21.34 20.78
CA SER A 209 8.84 21.68 19.42
C SER A 209 8.78 23.22 19.34
N GLU A 210 9.87 23.86 18.93
CA GLU A 210 9.76 25.22 18.39
C GLU A 210 8.91 25.11 17.12
N PRO A 211 7.71 25.72 17.07
CA PRO A 211 6.92 25.71 15.85
C PRO A 211 7.69 26.50 14.79
N PHE A 212 8.21 25.79 13.79
CA PHE A 212 8.71 26.40 12.57
C PHE A 212 7.52 27.14 11.93
N ASP A 213 7.51 28.47 12.08
CA ASP A 213 6.54 29.43 11.54
C ASP A 213 5.05 29.14 11.79
N ASN A 214 4.52 29.57 12.95
CA ASN A 214 3.09 29.83 13.07
C ASN A 214 2.79 31.05 13.93
N LYS A 215 2.78 32.23 13.29
CA LYS A 215 2.22 33.46 13.86
C LYS A 215 0.69 33.44 14.00
N ASN A 216 -0.03 32.36 13.65
CA ASN A 216 -1.50 32.32 13.69
C ASN A 216 -2.09 30.96 14.11
N GLN A 217 -1.66 30.38 15.23
CA GLN A 217 -2.49 29.36 15.90
C GLN A 217 -2.82 29.79 17.32
N THR A 218 -3.96 30.48 17.43
CA THR A 218 -4.71 30.61 18.68
C THR A 218 -4.92 29.24 19.30
N THR A 219 -4.29 29.08 20.46
CA THR A 219 -4.43 27.99 21.41
C THR A 219 -5.91 27.76 21.74
N LYS A 220 -6.54 26.77 21.11
CA LYS A 220 -7.82 26.21 21.58
C LYS A 220 -7.52 24.92 22.34
N ASN A 221 -7.38 25.07 23.65
CA ASN A 221 -7.27 23.99 24.63
C ASN A 221 -8.60 23.21 24.76
N ASN A 222 -8.99 22.44 23.74
CA ASN A 222 -10.21 21.60 23.80
C ASN A 222 -10.14 20.35 22.89
N THR A 223 -9.00 19.65 22.82
CA THR A 223 -8.75 18.57 21.83
C THR A 223 -8.35 17.19 22.38
N ASN A 224 -8.36 16.95 23.70
CA ASN A 224 -7.75 15.71 24.24
C ASN A 224 -8.49 14.40 23.88
N SER A 225 -9.82 14.38 23.69
CA SER A 225 -10.51 13.12 23.37
C SER A 225 -10.41 12.72 21.88
N SER A 226 -10.48 13.70 20.97
CA SER A 226 -10.37 13.45 19.53
C SER A 226 -8.96 13.03 19.13
N GLU A 227 -7.94 13.63 19.74
CA GLU A 227 -6.54 13.29 19.45
C GLU A 227 -6.17 11.89 19.97
N VAL A 228 -6.63 11.53 21.17
CA VAL A 228 -6.50 10.17 21.68
C VAL A 228 -7.18 9.16 20.76
N GLN A 229 -8.37 9.48 20.23
CA GLN A 229 -9.06 8.59 19.30
C GLN A 229 -8.27 8.38 17.99
N VAL A 230 -7.65 9.44 17.44
CA VAL A 230 -6.80 9.33 16.24
C VAL A 230 -5.59 8.44 16.51
N VAL A 231 -4.93 8.62 17.65
CA VAL A 231 -3.78 7.78 18.05
C VAL A 231 -4.20 6.33 18.25
N LEU A 232 -5.31 6.06 18.93
CA LEU A 232 -5.83 4.70 19.13
C LEU A 232 -6.21 4.04 17.80
N ASN A 233 -6.89 4.78 16.91
CA ASN A 233 -7.20 4.31 15.57
C ASN A 233 -5.90 3.93 14.82
N ARG A 234 -4.85 4.76 14.91
CA ARG A 234 -3.56 4.46 14.31
C ARG A 234 -2.93 3.19 14.91
N MET A 235 -2.96 3.02 16.23
CA MET A 235 -2.45 1.82 16.90
C MET A 235 -3.16 0.55 16.43
N GLU A 236 -4.49 0.56 16.37
CA GLU A 236 -5.26 -0.59 15.89
C GLU A 236 -4.95 -0.90 14.41
N MET A 237 -4.71 0.11 13.61
CA MET A 237 -4.40 -0.07 12.19
C MET A 237 -2.99 -0.60 11.95
N ASP A 238 -2.01 -0.18 12.74
CA ASP A 238 -0.67 -0.78 12.72
C ASP A 238 -0.71 -2.25 13.19
N ARG A 239 -1.54 -2.58 14.19
CA ARG A 239 -1.80 -3.97 14.61
C ARG A 239 -2.45 -4.81 13.51
N ASP A 240 -3.50 -4.30 12.89
CA ASP A 240 -4.21 -5.00 11.81
C ASP A 240 -3.29 -5.23 10.60
N ARG A 241 -2.47 -4.24 10.23
CA ARG A 241 -1.48 -4.39 9.16
C ARG A 241 -0.45 -5.45 9.51
N HIS A 242 0.08 -5.43 10.73
CA HIS A 242 1.04 -6.43 11.17
C HIS A 242 0.43 -7.84 11.17
N LYS A 243 -0.81 -7.98 11.66
CA LYS A 243 -1.57 -9.22 11.63
C LYS A 243 -1.69 -9.77 10.21
N LYS A 244 -2.12 -8.95 9.25
CA LYS A 244 -2.27 -9.35 7.84
C LYS A 244 -0.94 -9.71 7.18
N LEU A 245 0.13 -9.00 7.51
CA LEU A 245 1.48 -9.37 7.06
C LEU A 245 1.85 -10.78 7.54
N LYS A 246 1.60 -11.09 8.82
CA LYS A 246 1.86 -12.42 9.39
C LYS A 246 0.95 -13.51 8.80
N GLU A 247 -0.28 -13.19 8.44
CA GLU A 247 -1.20 -14.10 7.74
C GLU A 247 -0.70 -14.50 6.35
N GLN A 248 0.18 -13.72 5.72
CA GLN A 248 0.75 -14.03 4.40
C GLN A 248 2.10 -14.77 4.47
N ASN A 249 2.78 -14.74 5.62
CA ASN A 249 4.14 -15.28 5.76
C ASN A 249 4.26 -16.79 5.51
N TRP A 250 3.16 -17.54 5.63
CA TRP A 250 3.14 -18.99 5.40
C TRP A 250 2.63 -19.37 3.99
N GLN A 251 2.27 -18.39 3.16
CA GLN A 251 1.80 -18.66 1.79
C GLN A 251 2.97 -19.14 0.92
N ILE A 252 2.76 -20.27 0.24
CA ILE A 252 3.75 -20.87 -0.64
C ILE A 252 3.30 -20.67 -2.09
N ASN A 253 4.00 -19.81 -2.81
CA ASN A 253 3.75 -19.56 -4.23
C ASN A 253 4.47 -20.62 -5.07
N ARG A 254 3.73 -21.64 -5.52
CA ARG A 254 4.27 -22.74 -6.33
C ARG A 254 4.23 -22.48 -7.84
N THR A 255 3.93 -21.26 -8.26
CA THR A 255 3.88 -20.88 -9.67
C THR A 255 5.29 -20.87 -10.25
N GLN A 256 5.59 -21.83 -11.14
CA GLN A 256 6.78 -21.78 -11.97
C GLN A 256 6.55 -20.80 -13.13
N ASN A 257 7.61 -20.10 -13.54
CA ASN A 257 7.61 -19.31 -14.77
C ASN A 257 7.35 -20.25 -15.95
N ALA A 258 6.10 -20.30 -16.43
CA ALA A 258 5.72 -21.09 -17.58
C ALA A 258 6.28 -20.44 -18.86
N THR A 259 7.53 -20.74 -19.21
CA THR A 259 8.10 -20.31 -20.50
C THR A 259 7.57 -21.11 -21.69
N THR A 260 6.76 -22.14 -21.46
CA THR A 260 6.15 -22.91 -22.55
C THR A 260 4.89 -23.58 -22.03
N THR A 261 3.74 -23.19 -22.62
CA THR A 261 2.38 -23.70 -22.41
C THR A 261 1.58 -23.12 -21.22
N ASN A 262 0.41 -22.59 -21.58
CA ASN A 262 -0.51 -21.75 -20.80
C ASN A 262 -1.25 -22.48 -19.65
N ALA A 263 -0.53 -23.11 -18.74
CA ALA A 263 -1.10 -23.56 -17.47
C ALA A 263 -0.21 -23.11 -16.33
N ILE A 264 -0.63 -22.07 -15.61
CA ILE A 264 -0.11 -21.75 -14.28
C ILE A 264 -0.61 -22.89 -13.35
N SER A 265 0.06 -24.03 -13.37
CA SER A 265 -0.25 -25.14 -12.46
C SER A 265 0.46 -24.90 -11.14
N ASN A 266 -0.33 -24.67 -10.09
CA ASN A 266 0.12 -24.69 -8.69
C ASN A 266 0.40 -26.16 -8.31
N GLU A 267 1.51 -26.69 -8.81
CA GLU A 267 1.87 -28.10 -8.63
C GLU A 267 2.37 -28.33 -7.20
N MET A 268 1.80 -29.30 -6.50
CA MET A 268 2.17 -29.63 -5.13
C MET A 268 3.65 -30.04 -5.00
N LEU A 269 4.24 -30.62 -6.05
CA LEU A 269 5.63 -31.08 -6.09
C LEU A 269 6.59 -30.04 -6.68
N ALA A 270 6.20 -28.76 -6.71
CA ALA A 270 7.07 -27.72 -7.23
C ALA A 270 8.37 -27.60 -6.40
N PRO A 271 9.56 -27.65 -7.03
CA PRO A 271 10.85 -27.58 -6.33
C PRO A 271 11.07 -26.29 -5.55
N ILE A 272 10.36 -25.21 -5.91
CA ILE A 272 10.49 -23.91 -5.24
C ILE A 272 10.13 -23.96 -3.75
N GLU A 273 9.18 -24.80 -3.35
CA GLU A 273 8.84 -25.00 -1.92
C GLU A 273 9.99 -25.66 -1.17
N PHE A 274 10.61 -26.68 -1.78
CA PHE A 274 11.77 -27.35 -1.20
C PHE A 274 12.97 -26.41 -1.08
N GLU A 275 13.27 -25.62 -2.12
CA GLU A 275 14.38 -24.65 -2.08
C GLU A 275 14.17 -23.58 -1.00
N GLN A 276 12.94 -23.08 -0.85
CA GLN A 276 12.60 -22.13 0.21
C GLN A 276 12.82 -22.74 1.59
N LEU A 277 12.34 -23.97 1.82
CA LEU A 277 12.57 -24.69 3.08
C LEU A 277 14.06 -24.94 3.31
N TRP A 278 14.79 -25.42 2.31
CA TRP A 278 16.21 -25.72 2.41
C TRP A 278 17.04 -24.50 2.84
N ASN A 279 16.75 -23.33 2.27
CA ASN A 279 17.47 -22.09 2.56
C ASN A 279 17.09 -21.45 3.90
N THR A 280 15.92 -21.78 4.45
CA THR A 280 15.41 -21.17 5.69
C THR A 280 15.48 -22.08 6.90
N THR A 281 15.66 -23.39 6.69
CA THR A 281 15.68 -24.37 7.77
C THR A 281 16.92 -24.18 8.64
N PRO A 282 16.75 -23.84 9.94
CA PRO A 282 17.87 -23.75 10.86
C PRO A 282 18.44 -25.14 11.17
N ALA A 283 19.65 -25.18 11.72
CA ALA A 283 20.21 -26.42 12.25
C ALA A 283 19.34 -26.97 13.39
N PHE A 284 19.28 -28.30 13.49
CA PHE A 284 18.51 -29.01 14.51
C PHE A 284 18.87 -28.52 15.93
N ASP A 285 17.85 -28.12 16.70
CA ASP A 285 18.01 -27.57 18.03
C ASP A 285 17.43 -28.47 19.15
N ILE A 286 17.57 -28.02 20.40
CA ILE A 286 17.09 -28.77 21.57
C ILE A 286 15.56 -28.92 21.57
N ARG A 287 14.83 -27.93 21.02
CA ARG A 287 13.36 -27.98 20.94
C ARG A 287 12.93 -29.03 19.92
N ASP A 288 13.63 -29.17 18.81
CA ASP A 288 13.37 -30.23 17.83
C ASP A 288 13.52 -31.61 18.46
N GLY A 289 14.57 -31.82 19.27
CA GLY A 289 14.76 -33.05 20.05
C GLY A 289 13.65 -33.29 21.08
N HIS A 290 13.18 -32.23 21.74
CA HIS A 290 12.04 -32.31 22.66
C HIS A 290 10.75 -32.70 21.92
N PHE A 291 10.45 -32.09 20.78
CA PHE A 291 9.28 -32.42 19.97
C PHE A 291 9.32 -33.86 19.45
N ALA A 292 10.47 -34.31 18.94
CA ALA A 292 10.65 -35.69 18.49
C ALA A 292 10.41 -36.70 19.62
N LYS A 293 10.96 -36.44 20.81
CA LYS A 293 10.74 -37.29 22.00
C LYS A 293 9.28 -37.28 22.44
N GLN A 294 8.64 -36.11 22.45
CA GLN A 294 7.23 -35.97 22.82
C GLN A 294 6.32 -36.77 21.88
N ILE A 295 6.54 -36.69 20.57
CA ILE A 295 5.81 -37.48 19.57
C ILE A 295 6.01 -38.97 19.80
N GLN A 296 7.25 -39.40 20.10
CA GLN A 296 7.53 -40.81 20.41
C GLN A 296 6.81 -41.30 21.66
N THR A 297 6.78 -40.49 22.73
CA THR A 297 6.05 -40.82 23.96
C THR A 297 4.55 -40.97 23.67
N ILE A 298 3.95 -40.02 22.94
CA ILE A 298 2.54 -40.08 22.55
C ILE A 298 2.25 -41.35 21.74
N ALA A 299 3.12 -41.69 20.78
CA ALA A 299 2.96 -42.90 19.98
C ALA A 299 3.00 -44.16 20.85
N ASN A 300 3.99 -44.29 21.74
CA ASN A 300 4.12 -45.45 22.61
C ASN A 300 2.93 -45.64 23.55
N GLU A 301 2.42 -44.55 24.15
CA GLU A 301 1.24 -44.57 25.00
C GLU A 301 -0.03 -44.93 24.20
N SER A 302 -0.12 -44.49 22.94
CA SER A 302 -1.26 -44.80 22.07
C SER A 302 -1.37 -46.29 21.73
N TYR A 303 -0.26 -47.03 21.65
CA TYR A 303 -0.26 -48.47 21.37
C TYR A 303 -0.29 -49.34 22.64
N ALA A 304 -0.08 -48.75 23.82
CA ALA A 304 -0.05 -49.46 25.11
C ALA A 304 -1.41 -49.49 25.84
N LEU A 305 -2.50 -49.14 25.15
CA LEU A 305 -3.89 -49.19 25.65
C LEU A 305 -4.63 -50.51 25.33
N GLU A 306 -3.89 -51.60 25.12
CA GLU A 306 -4.37 -52.98 25.20
C GLU A 306 -3.88 -53.65 26.49
#